data_AF-A0A1Z4QGP8-F1
#
_entry.id   AF-A0A1Z4QGP8-F1
#
_cell.length_a   1.000
_cell.length_b   1.000
_cell.length_c   1.000
_cell.angle_alpha   90.00
_cell.angle_beta   90.00
_cell.angle_gamma   90.00
#
_symmetry.space_group_name_H-M   'P 1'
#
loop_
_entity.id
_entity.type
_entity.pdbx_description
1 polymer ?
#
loop_
_entity_poly.entity_id
_entity_poly.type
_entity_poly.pdbx_seq_one_letter_code
_entity_poly.pdbx_strand_id
1 'polypeptide(L)' 'MEIFLVLNGLEIVALVDEQEQIILMLADSQLVREEFTDWLKKNIRII' A
#
# COMPACT_ATOMS: atom_id res chain seq x y z
N MET A 1 -4.65 6.42 3.66
CA MET A 1 -3.45 6.22 2.82
C MET A 1 -3.80 6.23 1.34
N GLU A 2 -4.80 5.46 0.92
CA GLU A 2 -5.23 5.41 -0.50
C GLU A 2 -5.64 6.77 -1.07
N ILE A 3 -6.42 7.57 -0.32
CA ILE A 3 -6.77 8.94 -0.73
C ILE A 3 -5.53 9.81 -1.02
N PHE A 4 -4.45 9.67 -0.24
CA PHE A 4 -3.21 10.41 -0.48
C PHE A 4 -2.59 10.03 -1.82
N LEU A 5 -2.61 8.75 -2.20
CA LEU A 5 -2.08 8.30 -3.49
C LEU A 5 -2.95 8.80 -4.64
N VAL A 6 -4.28 8.69 -4.52
CA VAL A 6 -5.22 9.15 -5.57
C VAL A 6 -5.05 10.65 -5.84
N LEU A 7 -4.88 11.45 -4.79
CA LEU A 7 -4.63 12.89 -4.91
C LEU A 7 -3.29 13.22 -5.61
N ASN A 8 -2.37 12.26 -5.71
CA ASN A 8 -1.10 12.37 -6.42
C ASN A 8 -1.11 11.65 -7.77
N GLY A 9 -2.27 11.25 -8.30
CA GLY A 9 -2.36 10.53 -9.56
C GLY A 9 -1.78 9.12 -9.49
N LEU A 10 -1.86 8.49 -8.31
CA LEU A 10 -1.40 7.13 -8.09
C LEU A 10 -2.54 6.25 -7.57
N GLU A 11 -2.62 5.03 -8.07
CA GLU A 11 -3.57 4.02 -7.61
C GLU A 11 -2.84 2.76 -7.15
N ILE A 12 -3.34 2.10 -6.10
CA ILE A 12 -2.86 0.79 -5.67
C ILE A 12 -3.56 -0.28 -6.53
N VAL A 13 -2.77 -1.08 -7.23
CA VAL A 13 -3.20 -2.20 -8.06
C VAL A 13 -2.83 -3.50 -7.37
N ALA A 14 -3.67 -3.89 -6.41
CA ALA A 14 -3.59 -5.15 -5.67
C ALA A 14 -5.02 -5.65 -5.38
N LEU A 15 -5.16 -6.91 -4.96
CA LEU A 15 -6.44 -7.40 -4.47
C LEU A 15 -6.78 -6.70 -3.14
N VAL A 16 -8.07 -6.45 -2.89
CA VAL A 16 -8.54 -5.82 -1.64
C VAL A 16 -8.07 -6.61 -0.42
N ASP A 17 -8.17 -7.95 -0.47
CA ASP A 17 -7.72 -8.84 0.62
C ASP A 17 -6.21 -8.71 0.90
N GLU A 18 -5.40 -8.54 -0.16
CA GLU A 18 -3.95 -8.35 -0.02
C GLU A 18 -3.64 -7.00 0.63
N GLN A 19 -4.29 -5.93 0.15
CA GLN A 19 -4.12 -4.60 0.73
C GLN A 19 -4.55 -4.56 2.20
N GLU A 20 -5.66 -5.22 2.57
CA GLU A 20 -6.12 -5.32 3.95
C GLU A 20 -5.07 -6.00 4.84
N GLN A 21 -4.53 -7.15 4.42
CA GLN A 21 -3.49 -7.87 5.17
C GLN A 21 -2.25 -7.00 5.41
N ILE A 22 -1.77 -6.32 4.37
CA ILE A 22 -0.58 -5.45 4.46
C ILE A 22 -0.81 -4.31 5.47
N ILE A 23 -1.99 -3.69 5.44
CA ILE A 23 -2.34 -2.61 6.36
C ILE A 23 -2.48 -3.12 7.81
N LEU A 24 -3.06 -4.31 8.01
CA LEU A 24 -3.15 -4.93 9.34
C LEU A 24 -1.75 -5.25 9.89
N MET A 25 -0.86 -5.84 9.09
CA MET A 25 0.51 -6.13 9.48
C MET A 25 1.30 -4.86 9.83
N LEU A 26 1.11 -3.78 9.07
CA LEU A 26 1.71 -2.47 9.35
C LEU A 26 1.21 -1.90 10.69
N ALA A 27 -0.10 -2.00 10.95
CA ALA A 27 -0.71 -1.50 12.18
C ALA A 27 -0.26 -2.31 13.42
N ASP A 28 -0.06 -3.62 13.27
CA ASP A 28 0.44 -4.52 14.33
C ASP A 28 1.97 -4.51 14.46
N SER A 29 2.67 -3.60 13.76
CA SER A 29 4.14 -3.50 13.75
C SER A 29 4.87 -4.77 13.26
N GLN A 30 4.17 -5.66 12.56
CA GLN A 30 4.73 -6.86 11.94
C GLN A 30 5.41 -6.58 10.59
N LEU A 31 5.06 -5.45 9.96
CA LEU A 31 5.64 -4.99 8.70
C LEU A 31 6.34 -3.66 8.95
N VAL A 32 7.65 -3.58 8.66
CA VAL A 32 8.37 -2.31 8.83
C VAL A 32 8.10 -1.38 7.66
N ARG A 33 8.39 -0.09 7.86
CA ARG A 33 8.14 0.96 6.86
C ARG A 33 8.80 0.64 5.52
N GLU A 34 10.04 0.15 5.54
CA GLU A 34 10.81 -0.18 4.34
C GLU A 34 10.10 -1.25 3.51
N GLU A 35 9.69 -2.35 4.16
CA GLU A 35 8.96 -3.46 3.53
C GLU A 35 7.62 -3.01 2.97
N PHE A 36 6.88 -2.20 3.73
CA PHE A 36 5.63 -1.59 3.26
C PHE A 36 5.86 -0.70 2.03
N THR A 37 6.89 0.15 2.04
CA THR A 37 7.17 1.02 0.90
C THR A 37 7.62 0.24 -0.33
N ASP A 38 8.30 -0.89 -0.16
CA ASP A 38 8.72 -1.75 -1.27
C ASP A 38 7.54 -2.54 -1.85
N TRP A 39 6.62 -3.01 -1.00
CA TRP A 39 5.34 -3.54 -1.48
C TRP A 39 4.55 -2.48 -2.25
N LEU A 40 4.47 -1.26 -1.71
CA LEU A 40 3.73 -0.17 -2.34
C LEU A 40 4.31 0.18 -3.72
N LYS A 41 5.63 0.32 -3.86
CA LYS A 41 6.28 0.61 -5.16
C LYS A 41 6.00 -0.44 -6.24
N LYS A 42 5.85 -1.71 -5.86
CA LYS A 42 5.54 -2.80 -6.80
C LYS A 42 4.08 -2.77 -7.26
N ASN A 43 3.20 -2.23 -6.41
CA ASN A 43 1.76 -2.29 -6.59
C ASN A 43 1.12 -0.93 -6.91
N ILE A 44 1.87 0.15 -7.11
CA ILE A 44 1.29 1.43 -7.57
C ILE A 44 1.40 1.63 -9.07
N ARG A 45 0.40 2.31 -9.65
CA ARG A 45 0.43 2.78 -11.04
C ARG A 45 0.00 4.24 -11.13
N ILE A 46 0.47 4.92 -12.18
CA ILE A 46 0.04 6.28 -12.51
C ILE A 46 -1.34 6.21 -13.16
N ILE A 47 -2.22 7.12 -12.74
CA ILE A 47 -3.58 7.35 -13.28
C ILE A 47 -3.71 8.73 -13.93
#